data_AF-A0A4Q6ESX6-F1
#
_entry.id   AF-A0A4Q6ESX6-F1
#
_cell.length_a   1.000
_cell.length_b   1.000
_cell.length_c   1.000
_cell.angle_alpha   90.00
_cell.angle_beta   90.00
_cell.angle_gamma   90.00
#
_symmetry.space_group_name_H-M   'P 1'
#
loop_
_entity.id
_entity.type
_entity.pdbx_description
1 polymer ?
#
loop_
_entity_poly.entity_id
_entity_poly.type
_entity_poly.pdbx_seq_one_letter_code
_entity_poly.pdbx_strand_id
1 'polypeptide(L)'
;LSILLPSVGFAGFFAWISYIAPLLTVEAKLPENAVPLLMVIAGLGMTVGNLWGGKLADKYSPLKAIIFLMLVLTGVLCLNGIFAASPVALILLTFVTGAVALAMCAPIQVLLISNAKEAEMLGASLGQASFNIGNALGAALGGIPLTLGYSFASPQWVGAGMSFTGAVIGGLIYLFFADQRAPTARVNAPV
;
A
#
# COMPACT_ATOMS: atom_id res chain seq x y z
N LEU A 1 -8.90 -1.85 14.63
CA LEU A 1 -9.21 -2.05 13.19
C LEU A 1 -8.52 -1.02 12.30
N SER A 2 -8.61 0.27 12.65
CA SER A 2 -8.03 1.37 11.86
C SER A 2 -6.50 1.32 11.68
N ILE A 3 -5.76 0.69 12.60
CA ILE A 3 -4.31 0.44 12.54
C ILE A 3 -3.98 -0.80 11.70
N LEU A 4 -4.78 -1.86 11.83
CA LEU A 4 -4.55 -3.14 11.14
C LEU A 4 -4.60 -3.00 9.61
N LEU A 5 -5.58 -2.24 9.12
CA LEU A 5 -5.74 -1.96 7.69
C LEU A 5 -4.45 -1.40 7.05
N PRO A 6 -3.92 -0.24 7.50
CA PRO A 6 -2.69 0.30 6.95
C PRO A 6 -1.47 -0.56 7.25
N SER A 7 -1.37 -1.19 8.44
CA SER A 7 -0.24 -2.06 8.75
C SER A 7 -0.13 -3.25 7.80
N VAL A 8 -1.25 -3.94 7.50
CA VAL A 8 -1.23 -5.13 6.63
C VAL A 8 -1.15 -4.73 5.16
N GLY A 9 -2.00 -3.80 4.72
CA GLY A 9 -2.07 -3.50 3.29
C GLY A 9 -0.86 -2.72 2.75
N PHE A 10 -0.26 -1.87 3.58
CA PHE A 10 0.94 -1.09 3.20
C PHE A 10 2.22 -1.91 3.33
N ALA A 11 2.21 -3.02 4.05
CA ALA A 11 3.35 -3.94 4.13
C ALA A 11 3.75 -4.51 2.75
N GLY A 12 2.84 -4.57 1.77
CA GLY A 12 3.18 -5.01 0.41
C GLY A 12 4.21 -4.10 -0.27
N PHE A 13 4.10 -2.79 -0.07
CA PHE A 13 5.12 -1.83 -0.52
C PHE A 13 6.47 -2.08 0.16
N PHE A 14 6.45 -2.37 1.47
CA PHE A 14 7.67 -2.65 2.20
C PHE A 14 8.33 -3.98 1.80
N ALA A 15 7.55 -5.01 1.48
CA ALA A 15 8.07 -6.23 0.89
C ALA A 15 8.79 -5.94 -0.44
N TRP A 16 8.22 -5.09 -1.31
CA TRP A 16 8.89 -4.70 -2.54
C TRP A 16 10.17 -3.90 -2.30
N ILE A 17 10.11 -2.83 -1.51
CA ILE A 17 11.26 -1.92 -1.35
C ILE A 17 12.43 -2.57 -0.60
N SER A 18 12.17 -3.51 0.32
CA SER A 18 13.21 -4.25 1.02
C SER A 18 14.03 -5.16 0.11
N TYR A 19 13.45 -5.62 -1.00
CA TYR A 19 14.07 -6.59 -1.92
C TYR A 19 14.20 -6.06 -3.36
N ILE A 20 14.00 -4.77 -3.58
CA ILE A 20 14.07 -4.16 -4.91
C ILE A 20 15.48 -4.22 -5.51
N ALA A 21 16.53 -4.01 -4.71
CA ALA A 21 17.91 -4.05 -5.21
C ALA A 21 18.24 -5.40 -5.85
N PRO A 22 18.07 -6.55 -5.18
CA PRO A 22 18.31 -7.84 -5.81
C PRO A 22 17.29 -8.20 -6.91
N LEU A 23 16.05 -7.72 -6.84
CA LEU A 23 15.12 -7.83 -7.97
C LEU A 23 15.71 -7.18 -9.25
N LEU A 24 16.28 -5.98 -9.12
CA LEU A 24 16.85 -5.25 -10.24
C LEU A 24 18.16 -5.86 -10.73
N THR A 25 19.07 -6.24 -9.83
CA THR A 25 20.41 -6.69 -10.19
C THR A 25 20.49 -8.17 -10.53
N VAL A 26 19.72 -9.03 -9.84
CA VAL A 26 19.77 -10.48 -10.02
C VAL A 26 18.74 -10.93 -11.07
N GLU A 27 17.47 -10.52 -10.95
CA GLU A 27 16.41 -10.97 -11.89
C GLU A 27 16.46 -10.21 -13.21
N ALA A 28 16.51 -8.87 -13.16
CA ALA A 28 16.57 -8.03 -14.36
C ALA A 28 18.00 -7.81 -14.90
N LYS A 29 19.04 -8.29 -14.20
CA LYS A 29 20.44 -8.20 -14.64
C LYS A 29 20.92 -6.77 -14.91
N LEU A 30 20.34 -5.78 -14.23
CA LEU A 30 20.82 -4.41 -14.29
C LEU A 30 22.15 -4.28 -13.53
N PRO A 31 23.05 -3.40 -13.97
CA PRO A 31 24.31 -3.19 -13.26
C PRO A 31 24.04 -2.53 -11.90
N GLU A 32 24.84 -2.87 -10.89
CA GLU A 32 24.64 -2.38 -9.50
C GLU A 32 24.66 -0.85 -9.39
N ASN A 33 25.42 -0.18 -10.26
CA ASN A 33 25.48 1.28 -10.32
C ASN A 33 24.16 1.94 -10.80
N ALA A 34 23.22 1.17 -11.36
CA ALA A 34 21.90 1.66 -11.74
C ALA A 34 20.93 1.72 -10.55
N VAL A 35 21.20 0.98 -9.46
CA VAL A 35 20.29 0.91 -8.29
C VAL A 35 20.04 2.29 -7.67
N PRO A 36 21.04 3.17 -7.43
CA PRO A 36 20.80 4.52 -6.92
C PRO A 36 19.89 5.35 -7.83
N LEU A 37 20.07 5.26 -9.15
CA LEU A 37 19.22 5.97 -10.11
C LEU A 37 17.77 5.47 -10.04
N LEU A 38 17.58 4.16 -9.86
CA LEU A 38 16.25 3.58 -9.70
C LEU A 38 15.59 3.95 -8.38
N MET A 39 16.37 4.13 -7.30
CA MET A 39 15.87 4.73 -6.06
C MET A 39 15.43 6.18 -6.26
N VAL A 40 16.12 6.96 -7.10
CA VAL A 40 15.66 8.30 -7.48
C VAL A 40 14.32 8.22 -8.22
N ILE A 41 14.18 7.29 -9.18
CA ILE A 41 12.92 7.07 -9.90
C ILE A 41 11.80 6.66 -8.95
N ALA A 42 12.08 5.76 -8.00
CA ALA A 42 11.14 5.39 -6.95
C ALA A 42 10.72 6.63 -6.15
N GLY A 43 11.68 7.44 -5.69
CA GLY A 43 11.45 8.68 -4.96
C GLY A 43 10.64 9.73 -5.73
N LEU A 44 10.85 9.85 -7.04
CA LEU A 44 10.03 10.70 -7.92
C LEU A 44 8.59 10.20 -7.98
N GLY A 45 8.40 8.89 -8.18
CA GLY A 45 7.10 8.25 -8.13
C GLY A 45 6.40 8.52 -6.81
N MET A 46 7.09 8.26 -5.70
CA MET A 46 6.64 8.53 -4.33
C MET A 46 6.17 9.98 -4.13
N THR A 47 6.94 10.95 -4.61
CA THR A 47 6.61 12.38 -4.52
C THR A 47 5.32 12.69 -5.28
N VAL A 48 5.23 12.25 -6.54
CA VAL A 48 4.02 12.44 -7.37
C VAL A 48 2.81 11.77 -6.73
N GLY A 49 3.00 10.55 -6.23
CA GLY A 49 2.00 9.78 -5.52
C GLY A 49 1.45 10.53 -4.31
N ASN A 50 2.32 11.02 -3.44
CA ASN A 50 1.93 11.73 -2.23
C ASN A 50 1.08 12.99 -2.54
N LEU A 51 1.44 13.75 -3.59
CA LEU A 51 0.67 14.92 -4.04
C LEU A 51 -0.72 14.52 -4.55
N TRP A 52 -0.80 13.44 -5.34
CA TRP A 52 -2.08 12.92 -5.83
C TRP A 52 -2.94 12.30 -4.73
N GLY A 53 -2.31 11.65 -3.75
CA GLY A 53 -2.96 11.08 -2.58
C GLY A 53 -3.70 12.12 -1.76
N GLY A 54 -3.12 13.31 -1.58
CA GLY A 54 -3.79 14.43 -0.92
C GLY A 54 -5.08 14.82 -1.63
N LYS A 55 -5.02 15.05 -2.95
CA LYS A 55 -6.20 15.37 -3.77
C LYS A 55 -7.26 14.27 -3.72
N LEU A 56 -6.83 13.00 -3.67
CA LEU A 56 -7.74 11.86 -3.58
C LEU A 56 -8.45 11.81 -2.22
N ALA A 57 -7.74 12.12 -1.13
CA ALA A 57 -8.30 12.20 0.21
C ALA A 57 -9.31 13.34 0.37
N ASP A 58 -9.10 14.46 -0.33
CA ASP A 58 -10.03 15.60 -0.32
C ASP A 58 -11.32 15.30 -1.11
N LYS A 59 -11.20 14.60 -2.25
CA LYS A 59 -12.32 14.40 -3.19
C LYS A 59 -13.17 13.17 -2.88
N TYR A 60 -12.58 12.11 -2.33
CA TYR A 60 -13.25 10.83 -2.13
C TYR A 60 -13.22 10.39 -0.66
N SER A 61 -14.10 9.46 -0.29
CA SER A 61 -14.04 8.83 1.03
C SER A 61 -12.66 8.19 1.25
N PRO A 62 -11.94 8.54 2.35
CA PRO A 62 -10.60 8.03 2.62
C PRO A 62 -10.52 6.50 2.58
N LEU A 63 -11.51 5.80 3.17
CA LEU A 63 -11.55 4.34 3.17
C LEU A 63 -11.66 3.76 1.74
N LYS A 64 -12.52 4.34 0.89
CA LYS A 64 -12.66 3.89 -0.51
C LYS A 64 -11.39 4.13 -1.31
N ALA A 65 -10.75 5.28 -1.11
CA ALA A 65 -9.48 5.62 -1.73
C ALA A 65 -8.37 4.62 -1.34
N ILE A 66 -8.27 4.27 -0.06
CA ILE A 66 -7.31 3.27 0.44
C ILE A 66 -7.54 1.90 -0.19
N ILE A 67 -8.79 1.40 -0.19
CA ILE A 67 -9.12 0.09 -0.78
C ILE A 67 -8.73 0.06 -2.25
N PHE A 68 -9.11 1.10 -3.01
CA PHE A 68 -8.77 1.21 -4.42
C PHE A 68 -7.26 1.18 -4.65
N LEU A 69 -6.50 2.01 -3.92
CA LEU A 69 -5.05 2.08 -4.07
C LEU A 69 -4.35 0.77 -3.65
N MET A 70 -4.88 0.05 -2.66
CA MET A 70 -4.36 -1.28 -2.28
C MET A 70 -4.60 -2.33 -3.37
N LEU A 71 -5.76 -2.28 -4.06
CA LEU A 71 -6.01 -3.14 -5.22
C LEU A 71 -5.10 -2.79 -6.40
N VAL A 72 -4.87 -1.51 -6.66
CA VAL A 72 -3.92 -1.06 -7.68
C VAL A 72 -2.51 -1.51 -7.31
N LEU A 73 -2.08 -1.34 -6.06
CA LEU A 73 -0.77 -1.79 -5.60
C LEU A 73 -0.62 -3.30 -5.74
N THR A 74 -1.65 -4.07 -5.42
CA THR A 74 -1.69 -5.53 -5.64
C THR A 74 -1.39 -5.86 -7.11
N GLY A 75 -2.09 -5.21 -8.04
CA GLY A 75 -1.87 -5.41 -9.48
C GLY A 75 -0.46 -5.03 -9.90
N VAL A 76 0.06 -3.89 -9.44
CA VAL A 76 1.41 -3.42 -9.75
C VAL A 76 2.49 -4.37 -9.19
N LEU A 77 2.30 -4.93 -8.00
CA LEU A 77 3.21 -5.92 -7.42
C LEU A 77 3.16 -7.25 -8.18
N CYS A 78 1.99 -7.72 -8.60
CA CYS A 78 1.88 -8.85 -9.52
C CYS A 78 2.64 -8.59 -10.84
N LEU A 79 2.52 -7.38 -11.41
CA LEU A 79 3.26 -7.01 -12.61
C LEU A 79 4.78 -6.98 -12.37
N ASN A 80 5.26 -6.50 -11.22
CA ASN A 80 6.68 -6.60 -10.86
C ASN A 80 7.16 -8.05 -10.83
N GLY A 81 6.36 -8.97 -10.29
CA GLY A 81 6.67 -10.41 -10.29
C GLY A 81 6.69 -11.03 -11.69
N ILE A 82 5.69 -10.72 -12.53
CA ILE A 82 5.57 -11.24 -13.91
C ILE A 82 6.71 -10.72 -14.80
N PHE A 83 7.04 -9.43 -14.67
CA PHE A 83 8.04 -8.76 -15.50
C PHE A 83 9.40 -8.62 -14.82
N ALA A 84 9.69 -9.45 -13.81
CA ALA A 84 10.93 -9.39 -13.03
C ALA A 84 12.22 -9.48 -13.87
N ALA A 85 12.17 -10.16 -15.01
CA ALA A 85 13.30 -10.29 -15.92
C ALA A 85 13.41 -9.17 -16.97
N SER A 86 12.48 -8.20 -17.00
CA SER A 86 12.44 -7.12 -17.99
C SER A 86 12.89 -5.79 -17.39
N PRO A 87 14.12 -5.32 -17.70
CA PRO A 87 14.66 -4.07 -17.14
C PRO A 87 13.77 -2.86 -17.41
N VAL A 88 13.29 -2.73 -18.65
CA VAL A 88 12.45 -1.60 -19.07
C VAL A 88 11.14 -1.59 -18.29
N ALA A 89 10.51 -2.75 -18.11
CA ALA A 89 9.29 -2.85 -17.33
C ALA A 89 9.52 -2.50 -15.87
N LEU A 90 10.60 -3.00 -15.25
CA LEU A 90 10.91 -2.69 -13.85
C LEU A 90 11.25 -1.22 -13.61
N ILE A 91 11.89 -0.53 -14.55
CA ILE A 91 12.12 0.92 -14.45
C ILE A 91 10.79 1.68 -14.35
N LEU A 92 9.85 1.38 -15.24
CA LEU A 92 8.51 2.00 -15.24
C LEU A 92 7.71 1.60 -13.99
N LEU A 93 7.71 0.31 -13.66
CA LEU A 93 7.01 -0.21 -12.49
C LEU A 93 7.59 0.32 -11.19
N THR A 94 8.88 0.65 -11.12
CA THR A 94 9.50 1.29 -9.94
C THR A 94 8.88 2.64 -9.65
N PHE A 95 8.71 3.47 -10.68
CA PHE A 95 8.01 4.75 -10.56
C PHE A 95 6.54 4.54 -10.14
N VAL A 96 5.83 3.65 -10.82
CA VAL A 96 4.41 3.38 -10.57
C VAL A 96 4.17 2.81 -9.17
N THR A 97 5.01 1.88 -8.71
CA THR A 97 4.92 1.27 -7.38
C THR A 97 5.10 2.34 -6.31
N GLY A 98 6.13 3.19 -6.44
CA GLY A 98 6.34 4.32 -5.53
C GLY A 98 5.17 5.30 -5.52
N ALA A 99 4.62 5.63 -6.70
CA ALA A 99 3.49 6.54 -6.81
C ALA A 99 2.21 6.01 -6.15
N VAL A 100 1.85 4.76 -6.44
CA VAL A 100 0.65 4.14 -5.85
C VAL A 100 0.81 3.97 -4.34
N ALA A 101 1.99 3.52 -3.88
CA ALA A 101 2.26 3.35 -2.46
C ALA A 101 2.06 4.66 -1.69
N LEU A 102 2.72 5.75 -2.11
CA LEU A 102 2.69 6.99 -1.35
C LEU A 102 1.40 7.79 -1.57
N ALA A 103 0.64 7.53 -2.63
CA ALA A 103 -0.71 8.04 -2.76
C ALA A 103 -1.65 7.58 -1.63
N MET A 104 -1.33 6.47 -0.94
CA MET A 104 -2.13 6.00 0.20
C MET A 104 -1.85 6.76 1.50
N CYS A 105 -0.70 7.45 1.63
CA CYS A 105 -0.31 8.08 2.90
C CYS A 105 -1.32 9.11 3.39
N ALA A 106 -1.72 10.05 2.53
CA ALA A 106 -2.70 11.08 2.91
C ALA A 106 -4.09 10.50 3.25
N PRO A 107 -4.71 9.63 2.43
CA PRO A 107 -5.95 8.96 2.80
C PRO A 107 -5.88 8.20 4.14
N ILE A 108 -4.79 7.49 4.41
CA ILE A 108 -4.58 6.76 5.68
C ILE A 108 -4.54 7.75 6.84
N GLN A 109 -3.76 8.83 6.74
CA GLN A 109 -3.67 9.83 7.79
C GLN A 109 -5.02 10.51 8.05
N VAL A 110 -5.75 10.90 7.00
CA VAL A 110 -7.08 11.49 7.13
C VAL A 110 -8.05 10.52 7.80
N LEU A 111 -8.04 9.24 7.42
CA LEU A 111 -8.88 8.22 8.03
C LEU A 111 -8.58 8.06 9.54
N LEU A 112 -7.31 8.02 9.92
CA LEU A 112 -6.91 7.82 11.31
C LEU A 112 -7.24 9.03 12.18
N ILE A 113 -6.93 10.25 11.70
CA ILE A 113 -7.24 11.50 12.42
C ILE A 113 -8.76 11.65 12.58
N SER A 114 -9.54 11.39 11.51
CA SER A 114 -11.00 11.49 11.55
C SER A 114 -11.66 10.52 12.55
N ASN A 115 -11.01 9.40 12.85
CA ASN A 115 -11.47 8.41 13.83
C ASN A 115 -11.00 8.72 15.27
N ALA A 116 -10.03 9.63 15.44
CA ALA A 116 -9.46 10.01 16.74
C ALA A 116 -9.92 11.42 17.15
N LYS A 117 -11.24 11.66 17.14
CA LYS A 117 -11.83 12.94 17.57
C LYS A 117 -11.35 13.27 18.99
N GLU A 118 -10.98 14.54 19.23
CA GLU A 118 -10.39 15.05 20.49
C GLU A 118 -8.96 14.55 20.77
N ALA A 119 -8.39 13.70 19.92
CA ALA A 119 -7.08 13.07 20.07
C ALA A 119 -6.29 13.01 18.74
N GLU A 120 -6.31 14.09 17.96
CA GLU A 120 -5.76 14.11 16.59
C GLU A 120 -4.27 13.77 16.52
N MET A 121 -3.46 14.25 17.48
CA MET A 121 -2.04 13.90 17.58
C MET A 121 -1.83 12.40 17.85
N LEU A 122 -2.72 11.76 18.64
CA LEU A 122 -2.70 10.31 18.81
C LEU A 122 -3.07 9.62 17.51
N GLY A 123 -4.08 10.09 16.78
CA GLY A 123 -4.43 9.57 15.45
C GLY A 123 -3.26 9.62 14.45
N ALA A 124 -2.54 10.75 14.39
CA ALA A 124 -1.39 10.91 13.50
C ALA A 124 -0.20 10.01 13.89
N SER A 125 0.08 9.88 15.19
CA SER A 125 1.16 9.00 15.68
C SER A 125 0.85 7.51 15.45
N LEU A 126 -0.41 7.10 15.58
CA LEU A 126 -0.87 5.76 15.22
C LEU A 126 -0.64 5.44 13.74
N GLY A 127 -0.72 6.43 12.85
CA GLY A 127 -0.40 6.24 11.44
C GLY A 127 1.06 5.87 11.20
N GLN A 128 1.97 6.62 11.83
CA GLN A 128 3.40 6.29 11.77
C GLN A 128 3.71 4.93 12.40
N ALA A 129 3.10 4.61 13.55
CA ALA A 129 3.22 3.29 14.14
C ALA A 129 2.73 2.18 13.19
N SER A 130 1.62 2.42 12.50
CA SER A 130 1.06 1.46 11.53
C SER A 130 2.03 1.21 10.37
N PHE A 131 2.67 2.25 9.84
CA PHE A 131 3.67 2.13 8.78
C PHE A 131 4.93 1.39 9.24
N ASN A 132 5.42 1.64 10.45
CA ASN A 132 6.57 0.91 11.00
C ASN A 132 6.27 -0.59 11.21
N ILE A 133 5.06 -0.91 11.67
CA ILE A 133 4.59 -2.31 11.73
C ILE A 133 4.55 -2.90 10.32
N GLY A 134 4.00 -2.17 9.36
CA GLY A 134 3.98 -2.59 7.95
C GLY A 134 5.37 -2.82 7.37
N ASN A 135 6.36 -2.00 7.74
CA ASN A 135 7.75 -2.17 7.35
C ASN A 135 8.34 -3.47 7.90
N ALA A 136 8.19 -3.69 9.20
CA ALA A 136 8.65 -4.92 9.84
C ALA A 136 7.98 -6.17 9.23
N LEU A 137 6.66 -6.15 9.04
CA LEU A 137 5.91 -7.26 8.45
C LEU A 137 6.30 -7.49 6.98
N GLY A 138 6.38 -6.43 6.18
CA GLY A 138 6.70 -6.50 4.76
C GLY A 138 8.09 -7.06 4.52
N ALA A 139 9.09 -6.54 5.23
CA ALA A 139 10.46 -7.04 5.17
C ALA A 139 10.54 -8.51 5.64
N ALA A 140 9.97 -8.83 6.82
CA ALA A 140 10.05 -10.18 7.37
C ALA A 140 9.36 -11.22 6.48
N LEU A 141 8.12 -10.96 6.06
CA LEU A 141 7.34 -11.90 5.25
C LEU A 141 7.86 -11.99 3.82
N GLY A 142 8.29 -10.87 3.23
CA GLY A 142 8.90 -10.84 1.90
C GLY A 142 10.18 -11.67 1.80
N GLY A 143 10.91 -11.81 2.91
CA GLY A 143 12.12 -12.62 2.98
C GLY A 143 11.90 -14.12 3.08
N ILE A 144 10.72 -14.58 3.52
CA ILE A 144 10.45 -16.02 3.75
C ILE A 144 10.67 -16.85 2.48
N PRO A 145 10.13 -16.49 1.30
CA PRO A 145 10.38 -17.28 0.10
C PRO A 145 11.88 -17.37 -0.27
N LEU A 146 12.66 -16.32 0.03
CA LEU A 146 14.09 -16.29 -0.28
C LEU A 146 14.86 -17.30 0.59
N THR A 147 14.47 -17.49 1.86
CA THR A 147 15.09 -18.51 2.73
C THR A 147 14.75 -19.93 2.31
N LEU A 148 13.67 -20.10 1.54
CA LEU A 148 13.26 -21.37 0.93
C LEU A 148 13.89 -21.61 -0.45
N GLY A 149 14.75 -20.70 -0.94
CA GLY A 149 15.43 -20.83 -2.22
C GLY A 149 14.62 -20.38 -3.44
N TYR A 150 13.50 -19.66 -3.25
CA TYR A 150 12.78 -19.03 -4.36
C TYR A 150 13.54 -17.80 -4.90
N SER A 151 13.19 -17.38 -6.12
CA SER A 151 13.82 -16.24 -6.81
C SER A 151 13.54 -14.90 -6.14
N PHE A 152 14.30 -13.85 -6.48
CA PHE A 152 14.08 -12.50 -5.96
C PHE A 152 12.83 -11.82 -6.53
N ALA A 153 12.11 -12.47 -7.46
CA ALA A 153 10.75 -12.08 -7.84
C ALA A 153 9.71 -12.51 -6.80
N SER A 154 10.01 -13.48 -5.93
CA SER A 154 9.05 -14.04 -4.99
C SER A 154 8.50 -13.09 -3.91
N PRO A 155 9.26 -12.09 -3.39
CA PRO A 155 8.71 -11.10 -2.45
C PRO A 155 7.57 -10.28 -3.05
N GLN A 156 7.49 -10.17 -4.38
CA GLN A 156 6.44 -9.44 -5.08
C GLN A 156 5.07 -10.09 -4.90
N TRP A 157 5.03 -11.43 -4.89
CA TRP A 157 3.80 -12.19 -4.66
C TRP A 157 3.34 -12.09 -3.21
N VAL A 158 4.28 -12.13 -2.27
CA VAL A 158 3.99 -11.88 -0.85
C VAL A 158 3.43 -10.47 -0.68
N GLY A 159 4.08 -9.47 -1.27
CA GLY A 159 3.63 -8.10 -1.20
C GLY A 159 2.24 -7.91 -1.81
N ALA A 160 1.97 -8.52 -2.96
CA ALA A 160 0.65 -8.52 -3.58
C ALA A 160 -0.41 -9.15 -2.67
N GLY A 161 -0.11 -10.31 -2.05
CA GLY A 161 -1.00 -10.96 -1.09
C GLY A 161 -1.28 -10.09 0.15
N MET A 162 -0.26 -9.41 0.68
CA MET A 162 -0.39 -8.48 1.81
C MET A 162 -1.28 -7.28 1.45
N SER A 163 -1.03 -6.63 0.32
CA SER A 163 -1.84 -5.51 -0.16
C SER A 163 -3.29 -5.92 -0.47
N PHE A 164 -3.49 -7.09 -1.07
CA PHE A 164 -4.81 -7.64 -1.33
C PHE A 164 -5.56 -7.93 -0.02
N THR A 165 -4.89 -8.52 0.96
CA THR A 165 -5.47 -8.78 2.29
C THR A 165 -5.88 -7.47 2.96
N GLY A 166 -5.06 -6.42 2.85
CA GLY A 166 -5.42 -5.07 3.28
C GLY A 166 -6.69 -4.55 2.60
N ALA A 167 -6.80 -4.69 1.28
CA ALA A 167 -7.99 -4.29 0.53
C ALA A 167 -9.24 -5.06 0.97
N VAL A 168 -9.13 -6.37 1.23
CA VAL A 168 -10.22 -7.20 1.76
C VAL A 168 -10.65 -6.73 3.14
N ILE A 169 -9.70 -6.48 4.06
CA ILE A 169 -10.00 -5.90 5.38
C ILE A 169 -10.75 -4.58 5.23
N GLY A 170 -10.29 -3.69 4.35
CA GLY A 170 -10.95 -2.42 4.07
C GLY A 170 -12.36 -2.60 3.50
N GLY A 171 -12.55 -3.55 2.60
CA GLY A 171 -13.84 -3.91 2.03
C GLY A 171 -14.81 -4.44 3.09
N LEU A 172 -14.35 -5.33 3.97
CA LEU A 172 -15.15 -5.81 5.11
C LEU A 172 -15.55 -4.66 6.02
N ILE A 173 -14.62 -3.77 6.37
CA ILE A 173 -14.92 -2.55 7.14
C ILE A 173 -16.02 -1.74 6.45
N TYR A 174 -15.88 -1.49 5.15
CA TYR A 174 -16.86 -0.73 4.39
C TYR A 174 -18.26 -1.36 4.46
N LEU A 175 -18.36 -2.67 4.30
CA LEU A 175 -19.64 -3.39 4.37
C LEU A 175 -20.26 -3.35 5.77
N PHE A 176 -19.48 -3.58 6.83
CA PHE A 176 -19.98 -3.54 8.20
C PHE A 176 -20.50 -2.15 8.60
N PHE A 177 -19.84 -1.07 8.19
CA PHE A 177 -20.29 0.30 8.49
C PHE A 177 -21.38 0.82 7.53
N ALA A 178 -21.49 0.28 6.32
CA ALA A 178 -22.60 0.58 5.42
C ALA A 178 -23.93 0.02 5.96
N ASP A 179 -23.90 -1.17 6.55
CA ASP A 179 -25.08 -1.84 7.12
C ASP A 179 -25.64 -1.09 8.33
N GLN A 180 -24.77 -0.52 9.19
CA GLN A 180 -25.21 0.29 10.34
C GLN A 180 -25.88 1.61 9.96
N ARG A 181 -25.82 2.05 8.70
CA ARG A 181 -26.48 3.28 8.21
C ARG A 181 -27.89 3.06 7.65
N ALA A 182 -28.36 1.82 7.52
CA ALA A 182 -29.72 1.50 7.12
C ALA A 182 -30.36 0.59 8.19
N PRO A 183 -31.23 1.07 9.11
CA PRO A 183 -32.48 1.79 8.81
C PRO A 183 -32.99 2.75 9.93
N THR A 184 -32.97 4.08 9.72
CA THR A 184 -33.75 5.06 10.52
C THR A 184 -34.71 5.92 9.70
N ALA A 185 -34.88 5.62 8.40
CA ALA A 185 -35.73 6.40 7.50
C ALA A 185 -37.22 5.99 7.46
N ARG A 186 -37.70 5.09 8.35
CA ARG A 186 -39.10 4.60 8.34
C ARG A 186 -39.97 4.97 9.55
N VAL A 187 -39.49 5.82 10.47
CA VAL A 187 -40.26 6.13 11.70
C VAL A 187 -41.05 7.45 11.64
N ASN A 188 -40.84 8.31 10.63
CA ASN A 188 -41.50 9.62 10.54
C ASN A 188 -42.41 9.75 9.32
N ALA A 189 -43.34 8.81 9.11
CA ALA A 189 -44.51 9.07 8.27
C ALA A 189 -45.64 9.59 9.17
N PRO A 190 -46.12 10.84 9.00
CA PRO A 190 -47.26 11.33 9.76
C PRO A 190 -48.50 10.54 9.36
N VAL A 191 -49.18 9.97 10.36
CA VAL A 191 -50.57 9.48 10.27
C VAL A 191 -51.55 10.64 10.31
#